data_AF-A0A1I7JU46-F1
#
_entry.id   AF-A0A1I7JU46-F1
#
_cell.length_a   1.000
_cell.length_b   1.000
_cell.length_c   1.000
_cell.angle_alpha   90.00
_cell.angle_beta   90.00
_cell.angle_gamma   90.00
#
_symmetry.space_group_name_H-M   'P 1'
#
loop_
_entity.id
_entity.type
_entity.pdbx_description
1 polymer ?
#
loop_
_entity_poly.entity_id
_entity_poly.type
_entity_poly.pdbx_seq_one_letter_code
_entity_poly.pdbx_strand_id
1 'polypeptide(L)'
;MANKNTRIVKIYGMSGYKYQATPTIMLKGKWLEELGFEIGDYVSVKCENGKIVIEPDTERAEIKKAEQEFMEREMANLQKRFRKEQEKLRTQFVAENGTGYGVAKEA
;
A
#
# COMPACT_ATOMS: atom_id res chain seq x y z
N MET A 1 -5.66 18.29 -31.12
CA MET A 1 -4.59 17.27 -31.16
C MET A 1 -5.19 16.00 -31.73
N ALA A 2 -4.50 15.31 -32.65
CA ALA A 2 -5.09 14.16 -33.34
C ALA A 2 -5.49 13.07 -32.35
N ASN A 3 -6.80 12.83 -32.23
CA ASN A 3 -7.40 11.75 -31.44
C ASN A 3 -6.93 10.40 -31.95
N LYS A 4 -5.76 9.94 -31.48
CA LYS A 4 -5.24 8.59 -31.73
C LYS A 4 -5.95 7.63 -30.77
N ASN A 5 -7.25 7.43 -30.98
CA ASN A 5 -8.08 6.51 -30.19
C ASN A 5 -7.71 5.04 -30.42
N THR A 6 -6.99 4.73 -31.49
CA THR A 6 -6.58 3.37 -31.83
C THR A 6 -5.07 3.26 -31.81
N ARG A 7 -4.55 2.28 -31.05
CA ARG A 7 -3.13 1.94 -31.00
C ARG A 7 -2.97 0.47 -31.36
N ILE A 8 -2.17 0.20 -32.38
CA ILE A 8 -1.81 -1.15 -32.77
C ILE A 8 -0.61 -1.57 -31.92
N VAL A 9 -0.78 -2.62 -31.13
CA VAL A 9 0.28 -3.20 -30.31
C VAL A 9 0.56 -4.63 -30.75
N LYS A 10 1.83 -5.02 -30.70
CA LYS A 10 2.24 -6.40 -30.97
C LYS A 10 2.02 -7.24 -29.71
N ILE A 11 1.51 -8.46 -29.89
CA ILE A 11 1.47 -9.47 -28.83
C ILE A 11 2.86 -10.09 -28.73
N TYR A 12 3.39 -10.16 -27.51
CA TYR A 12 4.67 -10.78 -27.22
C TYR A 12 4.47 -12.12 -26.51
N GLY A 13 5.42 -13.04 -26.64
CA GLY A 13 5.50 -14.20 -25.77
C GLY A 13 6.30 -13.84 -24.52
N MET A 14 5.76 -14.14 -23.34
CA MET A 14 6.47 -14.04 -22.08
C MET A 14 6.56 -15.43 -21.44
N SER A 15 7.67 -15.70 -20.75
CA SER A 15 7.84 -16.96 -20.01
C SER A 15 6.79 -17.04 -18.92
N GLY A 16 5.79 -17.90 -19.11
CA GLY A 16 4.73 -18.16 -18.15
C GLY A 16 5.06 -19.35 -17.24
N TYR A 17 4.02 -19.91 -16.63
CA TYR A 17 4.12 -21.10 -15.79
C TYR A 17 4.77 -22.25 -16.56
N LYS A 18 5.72 -22.96 -15.92
CA LYS A 18 6.51 -24.05 -16.54
C LYS A 18 7.29 -23.65 -17.80
N TYR A 19 7.72 -22.39 -17.91
CA TYR A 19 8.50 -21.88 -19.05
C TYR A 19 7.78 -21.97 -20.41
N GLN A 20 6.45 -22.08 -20.39
CA GLN A 20 5.66 -22.03 -21.61
C GLN A 20 5.49 -20.58 -22.05
N ALA A 21 5.64 -20.32 -23.36
CA ALA A 21 5.42 -19.00 -23.91
C ALA A 21 3.93 -18.65 -23.79
N THR A 22 3.64 -17.63 -22.98
CA THR A 22 2.29 -17.11 -22.77
C THR A 22 2.09 -15.82 -23.55
N PRO A 23 0.95 -15.65 -24.25
CA PRO A 23 0.67 -14.43 -24.98
C PRO A 23 0.48 -13.26 -24.01
N THR A 24 1.19 -12.17 -24.25
CA THR A 24 1.24 -10.99 -23.39
C THR A 24 1.02 -9.72 -24.21
N ILE A 25 0.09 -8.87 -23.73
CA ILE A 25 -0.15 -7.53 -24.26
C ILE A 25 0.55 -6.53 -23.33
N MET A 26 1.46 -5.73 -23.87
CA MET A 26 2.17 -4.70 -23.10
C MET A 26 1.62 -3.31 -23.45
N LEU A 27 0.88 -2.71 -22.51
CA LEU A 27 0.41 -1.33 -22.60
C LEU A 27 1.39 -0.43 -21.85
N LYS A 28 2.05 0.50 -22.56
CA LYS A 28 3.02 1.43 -21.96
C LYS A 28 2.95 2.81 -22.61
N GLY A 29 3.21 3.85 -21.80
CA GLY A 29 3.40 5.23 -22.23
C GLY A 29 2.51 6.24 -21.51
N LYS A 30 2.86 7.52 -21.62
CA LYS A 30 2.16 8.65 -20.97
C LYS A 30 0.67 8.78 -21.31
N TRP A 31 0.25 8.21 -22.43
CA TRP A 31 -1.15 8.18 -22.83
C TRP A 31 -2.04 7.36 -21.88
N LEU A 32 -1.47 6.49 -21.05
CA LEU A 32 -2.21 5.81 -19.98
C LEU A 32 -2.57 6.79 -18.86
N GLU A 33 -1.63 7.66 -18.47
CA GLU A 33 -1.86 8.73 -17.50
C GLU A 33 -2.90 9.72 -18.02
N GLU A 34 -2.85 10.08 -19.31
CA GLU A 34 -3.85 10.95 -19.97
C GLU A 34 -5.27 10.34 -19.97
N LEU A 35 -5.39 9.02 -19.90
CA LEU A 35 -6.67 8.31 -19.81
C LEU A 35 -7.12 8.09 -18.35
N GLY A 36 -6.33 8.53 -17.37
CA GLY A 36 -6.63 8.38 -15.95
C GLY A 36 -6.20 7.05 -15.33
N PHE A 37 -5.25 6.34 -15.95
CA PHE A 37 -4.60 5.19 -15.32
C PHE A 37 -3.32 5.65 -14.61
N GLU A 38 -3.33 5.67 -13.28
CA GLU A 38 -2.14 6.02 -12.49
C GLU A 38 -1.34 4.77 -12.07
N ILE A 39 -0.07 4.98 -11.74
CA ILE A 39 0.81 3.91 -11.28
C ILE A 39 0.36 3.46 -9.88
N GLY A 40 0.02 2.19 -9.75
CA GLY A 40 -0.44 1.60 -8.48
C GLY A 40 -1.95 1.45 -8.36
N ASP A 41 -2.70 1.92 -9.37
CA ASP A 41 -4.14 1.70 -9.49
C ASP A 41 -4.46 0.26 -9.87
N TYR A 42 -5.65 -0.18 -9.48
CA TYR A 42 -6.22 -1.43 -9.95
C TYR A 42 -7.03 -1.18 -11.22
N VAL A 43 -6.96 -2.14 -12.14
CA VAL A 43 -7.75 -2.13 -13.37
C VAL A 43 -8.58 -3.40 -13.44
N SER A 44 -9.81 -3.26 -13.91
CA SER A 44 -10.70 -4.37 -14.22
C SER A 44 -10.53 -4.74 -15.70
N VAL A 45 -10.33 -6.02 -15.96
CA VAL A 45 -10.16 -6.55 -17.32
C VAL A 45 -11.32 -7.50 -17.60
N LYS A 46 -12.24 -7.07 -18.47
CA LYS A 46 -13.38 -7.88 -18.92
C LYS A 46 -13.09 -8.48 -20.29
N CYS A 47 -13.32 -9.79 -20.42
CA CYS A 47 -13.14 -10.53 -21.66
C CYS A 47 -14.51 -10.92 -22.21
N GLU A 48 -15.01 -10.21 -23.21
CA GLU A 48 -16.34 -10.44 -23.79
C GLU A 48 -16.26 -10.52 -25.32
N ASN A 49 -16.84 -11.57 -25.91
CA ASN A 49 -16.97 -11.72 -27.38
C ASN A 49 -15.67 -11.51 -28.16
N GLY A 50 -14.53 -12.01 -27.63
CA GLY A 50 -13.22 -11.87 -28.26
C GLY A 50 -12.61 -10.46 -28.13
N LYS A 51 -13.19 -9.60 -27.30
CA LYS A 51 -12.68 -8.27 -26.97
C LYS A 51 -12.22 -8.23 -25.53
N ILE A 52 -11.21 -7.40 -25.28
CA ILE A 52 -10.72 -7.08 -23.95
C ILE A 52 -11.09 -5.62 -23.68
N VAL A 53 -11.84 -5.39 -22.60
CA VAL A 53 -12.19 -4.06 -22.11
C VAL A 53 -11.44 -3.84 -20.80
N ILE A 54 -10.67 -2.76 -20.74
CA ILE A 54 -9.86 -2.39 -19.56
C ILE A 54 -10.45 -1.10 -19.00
N GLU A 55 -10.90 -1.15 -17.76
CA GLU A 55 -11.51 -0.02 -17.05
C GLU A 55 -10.80 0.17 -15.69
N PRO A 56 -10.67 1.40 -15.18
CA PRO A 56 -10.18 1.62 -13.83
C PRO A 56 -11.12 0.97 -12.82
N ASP A 57 -10.55 0.24 -11.85
CA ASP A 57 -11.31 -0.43 -10.80
C ASP A 57 -11.45 0.49 -9.59
N THR A 58 -12.50 1.32 -9.62
CA THR A 58 -12.76 2.31 -8.57
C THR A 58 -13.13 1.64 -7.25
N GLU A 59 -13.79 0.48 -7.28
CA GLU A 59 -14.25 -0.23 -6.09
C GLU A 59 -13.07 -0.76 -5.26
N ARG A 60 -12.08 -1.39 -5.90
CA ARG A 60 -10.84 -1.81 -5.22
C ARG A 60 -10.01 -0.63 -4.76
N ALA A 61 -10.02 0.49 -5.49
CA ALA A 61 -9.34 1.70 -5.06
C ALA A 61 -9.95 2.26 -3.77
N GLU A 62 -11.28 2.29 -3.67
CA GLU A 62 -11.99 2.72 -2.46
C GLU A 62 -11.76 1.78 -1.28
N ILE A 63 -11.79 0.46 -1.50
CA ILE A 63 -11.49 -0.53 -0.47
C ILE A 63 -10.07 -0.33 0.07
N LYS A 64 -9.06 -0.21 -0.80
CA LYS A 64 -7.67 0.00 -0.39
C LYS A 64 -7.49 1.30 0.38
N LYS A 65 -8.20 2.36 -0.02
CA LYS A 65 -8.19 3.65 0.70
C LYS A 65 -8.80 3.49 2.10
N ALA A 66 -9.93 2.80 2.21
CA ALA A 66 -10.58 2.53 3.48
C ALA A 66 -9.71 1.64 4.40
N GLU A 67 -9.07 0.61 3.85
CA GLU A 67 -8.13 -0.24 4.58
C GLU A 67 -6.94 0.59 5.09
N GLN A 68 -6.36 1.45 4.25
CA GLN A 68 -5.25 2.30 4.64
C GLN A 68 -5.64 3.27 5.76
N GLU A 69 -6.80 3.92 5.67
CA GLU A 69 -7.31 4.83 6.70
C GLU A 69 -7.57 4.09 8.02
N PHE A 70 -8.15 2.89 7.95
CA PHE A 70 -8.35 2.03 9.11
C PHE A 70 -7.01 1.66 9.78
N MET A 71 -6.04 1.21 8.98
CA MET A 71 -4.71 0.82 9.47
C MET A 71 -3.98 2.00 10.13
N GLU A 72 -4.07 3.20 9.55
CA GLU A 72 -3.46 4.40 10.10
C GLU A 72 -4.09 4.77 11.45
N ARG A 73 -5.42 4.73 11.54
CA ARG A 73 -6.16 4.99 12.79
C ARG A 73 -5.76 4.02 13.90
N GLU A 74 -5.69 2.73 13.60
CA GLU A 74 -5.31 1.71 14.57
C GLU A 74 -3.85 1.83 15.00
N MET A 75 -2.93 2.10 14.07
CA MET A 75 -1.52 2.37 14.38
C MET A 75 -1.35 3.58 15.29
N ALA A 76 -2.08 4.68 15.03
CA ALA A 76 -2.04 5.87 15.88
C ALA A 76 -2.57 5.58 17.30
N ASN A 77 -3.64 4.78 17.41
CA ASN A 77 -4.18 4.36 18.70
C ASN A 77 -3.19 3.47 19.47
N LEU A 78 -2.56 2.51 18.79
CA LEU A 78 -1.57 1.62 19.37
C LEU A 78 -0.34 2.38 19.87
N GLN A 79 0.18 3.32 19.07
CA GLN A 79 1.30 4.18 19.46
C GLN A 79 1.00 5.01 20.71
N LYS A 80 -0.22 5.56 20.84
CA LYS A 80 -0.64 6.30 22.03
C LYS A 80 -0.67 5.42 23.27
N ARG A 81 -1.16 4.17 23.16
CA ARG A 81 -1.18 3.19 24.26
C ARG A 81 0.24 2.82 24.68
N PHE A 82 1.09 2.48 23.71
CA PHE A 82 2.48 2.12 23.96
C PHE A 82 3.25 3.26 24.66
N ARG A 83 3.04 4.51 24.24
CA ARG A 83 3.68 5.67 24.87
C ARG A 83 3.27 5.82 26.34
N LYS A 84 1.98 5.65 26.65
CA LYS A 84 1.49 5.69 28.05
C LYS A 84 2.11 4.57 28.89
N GLU A 85 2.27 3.38 28.34
CA GLU A 85 2.93 2.27 29.04
C GLU A 85 4.42 2.55 29.28
N GLN A 86 5.13 3.06 28.28
CA GLN A 86 6.53 3.48 28.41
C GLN A 86 6.70 4.55 29.49
N GLU A 87 5.80 5.53 29.55
CA GLU A 87 5.81 6.58 30.57
C GLU A 87 5.58 6.00 31.96
N LYS A 88 4.57 5.15 32.15
CA LYS A 88 4.31 4.47 33.43
C LYS A 88 5.51 3.65 33.89
N LEU A 89 6.09 2.86 33.00
CA LEU A 89 7.26 2.05 33.30
C LEU A 89 8.46 2.92 33.69
N ARG A 90 8.69 4.03 32.98
CA ARG A 90 9.74 5.00 33.32
C ARG A 90 9.50 5.62 34.69
N THR A 91 8.27 6.04 34.99
CA THR A 91 7.91 6.61 36.31
C THR A 91 8.13 5.61 37.43
N GLN A 92 7.72 4.35 37.25
CA GLN A 92 7.92 3.28 38.23
C GLN A 92 9.42 3.01 38.46
N PHE A 93 10.19 2.88 37.39
CA PHE A 93 11.64 2.65 37.47
C PHE A 93 12.39 3.78 38.19
N VAL A 94 12.00 5.04 37.99
CA VAL A 94 12.59 6.19 38.71
C VAL A 94 12.25 6.15 40.20
N ALA A 95 11.02 5.77 40.57
CA ALA A 95 10.63 5.65 41.97
C ALA A 95 11.38 4.52 42.71
N GLU A 96 11.58 3.37 42.06
CA GLU A 96 12.28 2.21 42.62
C GLU A 96 13.80 2.45 42.77
N ASN A 97 14.43 3.18 41.85
CA ASN A 97 15.86 3.51 41.95
C ASN A 97 16.14 4.75 42.82
N GLY A 98 15.17 5.64 43.01
CA GLY A 98 15.29 6.82 43.88
C GLY A 98 15.36 6.48 45.36
N THR A 99 14.86 5.32 45.78
CA THR A 99 14.91 4.85 47.17
C THR A 99 16.24 4.20 47.57
N GLY A 100 17.17 3.98 46.62
CA GLY A 100 18.47 3.31 46.87
C GLY A 100 19.65 4.22 47.19
N TYR A 101 19.56 5.53 46.95
CA TYR A 101 20.68 6.48 47.09
C TYR A 101 20.42 7.60 48.12
N GLY A 102 19.72 7.28 49.21
CA GLY A 102 19.37 8.23 50.27
C GLY A 102 19.94 7.94 51.66
N VAL A 103 20.68 6.84 51.88
CA VAL A 103 21.20 6.48 53.20
C VAL A 103 22.71 6.19 53.13
N ALA A 104 23.50 7.25 52.99
CA ALA A 104 24.94 7.21 53.23
C ALA A 104 25.45 8.60 53.66
N LYS A 105 25.02 9.06 54.83
CA LYS A 105 25.56 10.14 55.67
C LYS A 105 24.74 10.09 56.97
N GLU A 106 25.24 9.97 58.19
CA GLU A 106 26.54 10.12 58.82
C GLU A 106 26.54 9.26 60.10
N ALA A 107 27.68 8.64 60.45
CA ALA A 107 28.07 8.29 61.82
C ALA A 107 29.59 8.05 61.85
#